data_AF-A0A4Y2U2L5-F1
#
_entry.id   AF-A0A4Y2U2L5-F1
#
_cell.length_a   1.000
_cell.length_b   1.000
_cell.length_c   1.000
_cell.angle_alpha   90.00
_cell.angle_beta   90.00
_cell.angle_gamma   90.00
#
_symmetry.space_group_name_H-M   'P 1'
#
loop_
_entity.id
_entity.type
_entity.pdbx_description
1 polymer ?
#
loop_
_entity_poly.entity_id
_entity_poly.type
_entity_poly.pdbx_seq_one_letter_code
_entity_poly.pdbx_strand_id
1 'polypeptide(L)'
;MWFQHDGAPAHYRIDVRLHLNATYGQQAIGRGGPVLWPARSPDLTCLDYFLWGTSSHWCTKLPLTVLRTLLHISRQLLGKSGTHIYKPYPYRTEARNRAI
;
A
#
# COMPACT_ATOMS: atom_id res chain seq x y z
N MET A 1 -9.63 -12.92 1.45
CA MET A 1 -9.72 -11.56 0.88
C MET A 1 -8.46 -11.35 0.06
N TRP A 2 -8.58 -10.99 -1.22
CA TRP A 2 -7.42 -10.79 -2.10
C TRP A 2 -6.91 -9.35 -2.02
N PHE A 3 -5.59 -9.19 -1.95
CA PHE A 3 -4.93 -7.89 -1.94
C PHE A 3 -4.01 -7.76 -3.16
N GLN A 4 -4.06 -6.64 -3.87
CA GLN A 4 -3.20 -6.36 -5.02
C GLN A 4 -2.48 -5.03 -4.80
N HIS A 5 -1.18 -5.00 -5.06
CA HIS A 5 -0.38 -3.77 -5.03
C HIS A 5 0.60 -3.71 -6.21
N ASP A 6 1.03 -2.51 -6.55
CA ASP A 6 2.01 -2.28 -7.59
C ASP A 6 3.41 -2.74 -7.15
N GLY A 7 4.20 -3.27 -8.07
CA GLY A 7 5.55 -3.77 -7.77
C GLY A 7 6.59 -2.67 -7.48
N ALA A 8 6.19 -1.51 -6.94
CA ALA A 8 7.05 -0.38 -6.63
C ALA A 8 8.16 -0.79 -5.62
N PRO A 9 9.36 -0.20 -5.71
CA PRO A 9 10.48 -0.58 -4.85
C PRO A 9 10.17 -0.49 -3.35
N ALA A 10 9.36 0.49 -2.93
CA ALA A 10 8.93 0.66 -1.54
C ALA A 10 8.10 -0.55 -1.03
N HIS A 11 7.35 -1.20 -1.91
CA HIS A 11 6.48 -2.33 -1.57
C HIS A 11 7.19 -3.69 -1.68
N TYR A 12 8.39 -3.73 -2.26
CA TYR A 12 9.13 -4.99 -2.50
C TYR A 12 9.96 -5.49 -1.29
N ARG A 13 9.96 -4.76 -0.18
CA ARG A 13 10.68 -5.15 1.05
C ARG A 13 10.18 -6.51 1.57
N ILE A 14 11.07 -7.32 2.14
CA ILE A 14 10.73 -8.63 2.73
C ILE A 14 9.67 -8.48 3.82
N ASP A 15 9.83 -7.49 4.69
CA ASP A 15 8.94 -7.26 5.83
C ASP A 15 7.49 -6.97 5.39
N VAL A 16 7.33 -6.22 4.29
CA VAL A 16 6.02 -5.94 3.69
C VAL A 16 5.40 -7.24 3.17
N ARG A 17 6.17 -8.08 2.49
CA ARG A 17 5.68 -9.38 1.97
C ARG A 17 5.27 -10.34 3.10
N LEU A 18 6.07 -10.42 4.16
CA LEU A 18 5.73 -11.24 5.33
C LEU A 18 4.47 -10.75 6.01
N HIS A 19 4.31 -9.44 6.15
CA HIS A 19 3.10 -8.85 6.70
C HIS A 19 1.88 -9.16 5.83
N LEU A 20 1.96 -8.95 4.52
CA LEU A 20 0.86 -9.25 3.58
C LEU A 20 0.50 -10.73 3.59
N ASN A 21 1.50 -11.61 3.67
CA ASN A 21 1.28 -13.04 3.74
C ASN A 21 0.57 -13.48 5.03
N ALA A 22 0.92 -12.87 6.17
CA ALA A 22 0.26 -13.14 7.46
C ALA A 22 -1.17 -12.58 7.50
N THR A 23 -1.37 -11.37 6.98
CA THR A 23 -2.67 -10.68 7.02
C THR A 23 -3.67 -11.26 6.01
N TYR A 24 -3.21 -11.63 4.81
CA TYR A 24 -4.07 -12.07 3.71
C TYR A 24 -3.92 -13.56 3.37
N GLY A 25 -3.17 -14.33 4.16
CA GLY A 25 -3.09 -15.79 4.02
C GLY A 25 -2.61 -16.24 2.64
N GLN A 26 -1.51 -15.66 2.12
CA GLN A 26 -0.99 -15.90 0.76
C GLN A 26 -1.95 -15.49 -0.38
N GLN A 27 -2.94 -14.64 -0.12
CA GLN A 27 -3.84 -14.08 -1.15
C GLN A 27 -3.40 -12.67 -1.57
N ALA A 28 -2.09 -12.49 -1.78
CA ALA A 28 -1.50 -11.22 -2.21
C ALA A 28 -0.94 -11.34 -3.64
N ILE A 29 -1.34 -10.41 -4.50
CA ILE A 29 -0.87 -10.25 -5.88
C ILE A 29 0.10 -9.09 -5.91
N GLY A 30 1.34 -9.35 -6.31
CA GLY A 30 2.39 -8.33 -6.32
C GLY A 30 3.77 -8.91 -6.59
N ARG A 31 4.78 -8.04 -6.63
CA ARG A 31 6.14 -8.46 -6.97
C ARG A 31 6.73 -9.33 -5.85
N GLY A 32 7.04 -10.59 -6.15
CA GLY A 32 7.57 -11.56 -5.18
C GLY A 32 6.54 -12.05 -4.15
N GLY A 33 5.24 -11.88 -4.45
CA GLY A 33 4.15 -12.49 -3.71
C GLY A 33 3.79 -13.90 -4.23
N PRO A 34 2.81 -14.55 -3.58
CA PRO A 34 2.30 -15.87 -3.97
C PRO A 34 1.83 -15.93 -5.43
N VAL A 35 1.16 -14.88 -5.89
CA VAL A 35 0.84 -14.68 -7.30
C VAL A 35 1.79 -13.63 -7.86
N LEU A 36 2.66 -14.06 -8.78
CA LEU A 36 3.63 -13.19 -9.42
C LEU A 36 2.94 -12.12 -10.26
N TRP A 37 3.32 -10.86 -10.02
CA TRP A 37 2.90 -9.72 -10.82
C TRP A 37 4.12 -9.04 -11.46
N PRO A 38 4.03 -8.63 -12.74
CA PRO A 38 5.11 -7.91 -13.40
C PRO A 38 5.45 -6.59 -12.67
N ALA A 39 6.72 -6.22 -12.70
CA ALA A 39 7.17 -4.96 -12.12
C ALA A 39 6.74 -3.79 -13.01
N ARG A 40 6.26 -2.71 -12.40
CA ARG A 40 5.86 -1.46 -13.08
C ARG A 40 4.76 -1.63 -14.13
N SER A 41 3.67 -2.31 -13.76
CA SER A 41 2.45 -2.40 -14.58
C SER A 41 1.29 -1.60 -13.96
N PRO A 42 1.35 -0.26 -13.96
CA PRO A 42 0.27 0.61 -13.45
C PRO A 42 -1.01 0.51 -14.29
N ASP A 43 -0.90 0.01 -15.52
CA ASP A 43 -2.00 -0.34 -16.42
C ASP A 43 -2.78 -1.57 -15.98
N LEU A 44 -2.20 -2.42 -15.11
CA LEU A 44 -2.81 -3.68 -14.69
C LEU A 44 -3.31 -3.66 -13.24
N THR A 45 -2.94 -2.68 -12.44
CA THR A 45 -3.54 -2.44 -11.12
C THR A 45 -4.84 -1.66 -11.30
N CYS A 46 -5.97 -2.28 -10.94
CA CYS A 46 -7.29 -1.65 -11.07
C CYS A 46 -7.35 -0.26 -10.43
N LEU A 47 -6.63 -0.08 -9.31
CA LEU A 47 -6.53 1.20 -8.63
C LEU A 47 -5.82 2.25 -9.51
N ASP A 48 -4.66 1.93 -10.08
CA ASP A 48 -3.91 2.92 -10.82
C ASP A 48 -4.57 3.25 -12.18
N TYR A 49 -5.15 2.26 -12.84
CA TYR A 49 -5.91 2.50 -14.08
C TYR A 49 -7.19 3.31 -13.83
N PHE A 50 -8.05 2.86 -12.91
CA PHE A 50 -9.36 3.47 -12.72
C PHE A 50 -9.29 4.74 -11.86
N LEU A 51 -8.70 4.68 -10.67
CA LEU A 51 -8.71 5.80 -9.74
C LEU A 51 -7.83 6.94 -10.25
N TRP A 52 -6.55 6.68 -10.56
CA TRP A 52 -5.67 7.75 -11.01
C TRP A 52 -6.07 8.26 -12.38
N GLY A 53 -6.38 7.39 -13.35
CA GLY A 53 -6.87 7.80 -14.67
C GLY A 53 -8.12 8.69 -14.60
N THR A 54 -9.12 8.29 -13.80
CA THR A 54 -10.34 9.08 -13.62
C THR A 54 -10.06 10.37 -12.85
N SER A 55 -9.27 10.32 -11.78
CA SER A 55 -8.94 11.52 -10.99
C SER A 55 -8.18 12.55 -11.82
N SER A 56 -7.20 12.14 -12.62
CA SER A 56 -6.48 13.01 -13.55
C SER A 56 -7.42 13.63 -14.57
N HIS A 57 -8.34 12.86 -15.14
CA HIS A 57 -9.35 13.38 -16.06
C HIS A 57 -10.16 14.52 -15.44
N TRP A 58 -10.67 14.34 -14.21
CA TRP A 58 -11.45 15.37 -13.53
C TRP A 58 -10.61 16.54 -13.02
N CYS A 59 -9.39 16.30 -12.56
CA CYS A 59 -8.47 17.34 -12.13
C CYS A 59 -8.16 18.35 -13.25
N THR A 60 -8.14 17.91 -14.51
CA THR A 60 -7.98 18.83 -15.66
C THR A 60 -9.24 19.61 -16.02
N LYS A 61 -10.42 19.17 -15.56
CA LYS A 61 -11.73 19.75 -15.91
C LYS A 61 -12.33 20.59 -14.79
N LEU A 62 -11.90 20.41 -13.55
CA LEU A 62 -12.44 21.10 -12.39
C LEU A 62 -11.68 22.42 -12.13
N PRO A 63 -12.39 23.52 -11.79
CA PRO A 63 -11.76 24.75 -11.33
C PRO A 63 -10.88 24.51 -10.09
N LEU A 64 -9.74 25.21 -10.00
CA LEU A 64 -8.78 25.09 -8.89
C LEU A 64 -9.41 25.30 -7.50
N THR A 65 -10.47 26.11 -7.41
CA THR A 65 -11.24 26.32 -6.18
C THR A 65 -11.89 25.04 -5.69
N VAL A 66 -12.47 24.23 -6.58
CA VAL A 66 -13.13 22.95 -6.26
C VAL A 66 -12.11 21.92 -5.80
N LEU A 67 -10.94 21.84 -6.45
CA LEU A 67 -9.87 20.94 -6.04
C LEU A 67 -9.35 21.23 -4.62
N ARG A 68 -9.26 22.52 -4.25
CA ARG A 68 -8.84 22.94 -2.90
C ARG A 68 -9.86 22.54 -1.83
N THR A 69 -11.16 22.69 -2.09
CA THR A 69 -12.21 22.25 -1.17
C THR A 69 -12.22 20.73 -1.03
N LEU A 70 -12.09 19.98 -2.12
CA LEU A 70 -12.00 18.52 -2.09
C LEU A 70 -10.81 18.05 -1.26
N LEU A 71 -9.62 18.62 -1.46
CA LEU A 71 -8.43 18.30 -0.67
C LEU A 71 -8.65 18.59 0.83
N HIS A 72 -9.28 19.71 1.16
CA HIS A 72 -9.59 20.06 2.55
C HIS A 72 -10.52 19.01 3.17
N ILE A 73 -11.58 18.59 2.46
CA ILE A 73 -12.53 17.57 2.92
C ILE A 73 -11.86 16.21 3.06
N SER A 74 -11.05 15.78 2.09
CA SER A 74 -10.31 14.52 2.14
C SER A 74 -9.41 14.43 3.37
N ARG A 75 -8.72 15.52 3.72
CA ARG A 75 -7.87 15.59 4.92
C ARG A 75 -8.67 15.44 6.22
N GLN A 76 -9.88 15.99 6.27
CA GLN A 76 -10.78 15.85 7.44
C GLN A 76 -11.35 14.44 7.59
N LEU A 77 -11.50 13.71 6.49
CA LEU A 77 -11.96 12.32 6.51
C LEU A 77 -10.85 11.34 6.89
N LEU A 78 -9.62 11.55 6.41
CA LEU A 78 -8.45 10.73 6.79
C LEU A 78 -7.99 10.97 8.24
N GLY A 79 -8.28 12.12 8.84
CA GLY A 79 -7.88 12.46 10.21
C GLY A 79 -8.69 11.81 11.34
N LYS A 80 -9.71 10.98 11.05
CA LYS A 80 -10.64 10.44 12.06
C LYS A 80 -10.41 8.98 12.47
N SER A 81 -9.35 8.33 11.99
CA SER A 81 -9.00 6.96 12.37
C SER A 81 -7.53 6.87 12.76
N GLY A 82 -7.22 6.79 14.05
CA GLY A 82 -5.83 6.53 14.46
C GLY A 82 -5.44 6.89 15.89
N THR A 83 -6.13 6.37 16.92
CA THR A 83 -5.52 6.22 18.26
C THR A 83 -5.94 4.92 18.93
N HIS A 84 -5.60 3.78 18.34
CA HIS A 84 -5.28 2.60 19.14
C HIS A 84 -4.52 1.58 18.28
N ILE A 85 -3.44 1.03 18.85
CA ILE A 85 -2.65 -0.10 18.32
C ILE A 85 -1.54 0.29 17.31
N TYR A 86 -0.50 0.97 17.80
CA TYR A 86 0.86 0.70 17.33
C TYR A 86 1.65 0.11 18.51
N LYS A 87 1.85 -1.21 18.51
CA LYS A 87 2.85 -1.84 19.38
C LYS A 87 4.12 -2.01 18.56
N PRO A 88 5.26 -1.40 18.95
CA PRO A 88 6.52 -1.61 18.24
C PRO A 88 6.98 -3.07 18.40
N TYR A 89 7.29 -3.73 17.29
CA TYR A 89 7.92 -5.06 17.28
C TYR A 89 9.36 -4.96 17.82
N PRO A 90 9.77 -5.82 18.77
CA PRO A 90 11.15 -5.82 19.24
C PRO A 90 12.05 -6.47 18.19
N TYR A 91 13.13 -5.78 17.82
CA TYR A 91 14.23 -6.38 17.08
C TYR A 91 14.88 -7.43 18.00
N ARG A 92 14.84 -8.71 17.59
CA ARG A 92 15.52 -9.79 18.30
C ARG A 92 16.97 -9.86 17.85
N THR A 93 17.86 -9.11 18.51
CA THR A 93 19.30 -9.36 18.50
C THR A 93 19.64 -10.39 19.59
N GLU A 94 19.35 -11.66 19.34
CA GLU A 94 19.76 -12.75 20.25
C GLU A 94 19.71 -14.10 19.51
N ALA A 95 20.70 -14.34 18.65
CA ALA A 95 20.96 -15.67 18.09
C ALA A 95 22.38 -15.79 17.50
N ARG A 96 23.41 -15.26 18.18
CA ARG A 96 24.80 -15.51 17.77
C ARG A 96 25.75 -15.70 18.95
N ASN A 97 25.37 -16.51 19.93
CA ASN A 97 26.30 -17.11 20.91
C ASN A 97 25.59 -18.24 21.67
N ARG A 98 25.59 -19.48 21.16
CA ARG A 98 25.74 -20.77 21.88
C ARG A 98 25.91 -21.93 20.88
N ALA A 99 26.92 -22.77 21.11
CA ALA A 99 27.31 -24.03 20.43
C ALA A 99 27.86 -23.85 19.00
N ILE A 100 29.11 -24.19 18.65
CA ILE A 100 30.10 -25.16 19.17
C ILE A 100 31.46 -24.46 19.32
#